data_AF-X0IML8-F1
#
_entry.id   AF-X0IML8-F1
#
_cell.length_a   1.000
_cell.length_b   1.000
_cell.length_c   1.000
_cell.angle_alpha   90.00
_cell.angle_beta   90.00
_cell.angle_gamma   90.00
#
_symmetry.space_group_name_H-M   'P 1'
#
loop_
_entity.id
_entity.type
_entity.pdbx_description
1 polymer ?
#
loop_
_entity_poly.entity_id
_entity_poly.type
_entity_poly.pdbx_seq_one_letter_code
_entity_poly.pdbx_strand_id
1 'polypeptide(L)'
;MPVSRLWLPLLVCTAAFWISEAHTTLPNTHNVVSITPHDQYSSSIGVLGCKVDTNRIAYWPLEVGCDGICVKVANKGRFLHLLRIDKSQGAYDISYDAWNYLVFGTSAVEDSHLGGGIQMSYEIVDTSKCQHLLKDGKLPLSAANSMNYVSSCISQPTSWVAQDYELYNIYDLVCKYGIDEKCDLDLTISNQPHCPGGLGSMLQLNSTAKNVMYATGELIPA
;
A
#
# COMPACT_ATOMS: atom_id res chain seq x y z
N MET A 1 3.86 -82.34 -18.79
CA MET A 1 4.49 -81.94 -17.51
C MET A 1 4.76 -80.45 -17.58
N PRO A 2 3.95 -79.60 -16.91
CA PRO A 2 3.99 -78.16 -17.09
C PRO A 2 4.94 -77.48 -16.10
N VAL A 3 5.71 -76.50 -16.57
CA VAL A 3 6.50 -75.60 -15.73
C VAL A 3 5.73 -74.28 -15.62
N SER A 4 5.20 -74.02 -14.43
CA SER A 4 4.44 -72.83 -14.06
C SER A 4 5.37 -71.61 -13.96
N ARG A 5 5.12 -70.59 -14.79
CA ARG A 5 5.72 -69.25 -14.67
C ARG A 5 4.97 -68.47 -13.57
N LEU A 6 5.64 -68.17 -12.47
CA LEU A 6 5.15 -67.20 -11.48
C LEU A 6 5.36 -65.78 -12.01
N TRP A 7 4.28 -65.00 -12.08
CA TRP A 7 4.31 -63.55 -12.23
C TRP A 7 4.34 -62.93 -10.83
N LEU A 8 5.37 -62.14 -10.53
CA LEU A 8 5.40 -61.25 -9.37
C LEU A 8 4.75 -59.92 -9.77
N PRO A 9 3.79 -59.37 -8.99
CA PRO A 9 3.33 -58.01 -9.20
C PRO A 9 4.31 -57.02 -8.55
N LEU A 10 4.79 -56.05 -9.32
CA LEU A 10 5.49 -54.88 -8.77
C LEU A 10 4.45 -53.99 -8.06
N LEU A 11 4.60 -53.84 -6.75
CA LEU A 11 3.85 -52.86 -5.96
C LEU A 11 4.51 -51.49 -6.13
N VAL A 12 3.86 -50.56 -6.83
CA VAL A 12 4.31 -49.16 -6.93
C VAL A 12 3.72 -48.40 -5.74
N CYS A 13 4.53 -48.09 -4.73
CA CYS A 13 4.17 -47.16 -3.67
C CYS A 13 4.25 -45.73 -4.19
N THR A 14 3.11 -45.12 -4.51
CA THR A 14 3.01 -43.67 -4.70
C THR A 14 2.99 -43.00 -3.33
N ALA A 15 4.09 -42.39 -2.91
CA ALA A 15 4.11 -41.51 -1.75
C ALA A 15 3.34 -40.22 -2.09
N ALA A 16 2.17 -40.03 -1.49
CA ALA A 16 1.46 -38.77 -1.53
C ALA A 16 2.19 -37.77 -0.62
N PHE A 17 2.96 -36.86 -1.21
CA PHE A 17 3.51 -35.72 -0.50
C PHE A 17 2.39 -34.72 -0.23
N TRP A 18 1.95 -34.63 1.02
CA TRP A 18 1.11 -33.53 1.48
C TRP A 18 1.99 -32.29 1.53
N ILE A 19 1.81 -31.38 0.57
CA ILE A 19 2.38 -30.04 0.64
C ILE A 19 1.50 -29.27 1.64
N SER A 20 1.94 -29.13 2.89
CA SER A 20 1.35 -28.15 3.78
C SER A 20 1.68 -26.76 3.22
N GLU A 21 0.66 -25.98 2.91
CA GLU A 21 0.81 -24.54 2.69
C GLU A 21 1.39 -23.92 3.97
N ALA A 22 2.66 -23.53 3.91
CA ALA A 22 3.24 -22.67 4.91
C ALA A 22 2.60 -21.30 4.74
N HIS A 23 1.51 -21.04 5.47
CA HIS A 23 1.08 -19.68 5.72
C HIS A 23 2.18 -19.03 6.55
N THR A 24 3.00 -18.20 5.90
CA THR A 24 3.98 -17.35 6.57
C THR A 24 3.19 -16.34 7.40
N THR A 25 2.85 -16.70 8.65
CA THR A 25 2.37 -15.73 9.61
C THR A 25 3.53 -14.78 9.87
N LEU A 26 3.44 -13.56 9.32
CA LEU A 26 4.34 -12.47 9.68
C LEU A 26 4.43 -12.42 11.21
N PRO A 27 5.63 -12.46 11.81
CA PRO A 27 5.77 -12.39 13.26
C PRO A 27 5.04 -11.14 13.75
N ASN A 28 4.08 -11.33 14.66
CA ASN A 28 3.33 -10.25 15.27
C ASN A 28 4.27 -9.42 16.15
N THR A 29 5.02 -8.52 15.53
CA THR A 29 5.87 -7.56 16.21
C THR A 29 4.94 -6.43 16.64
N HIS A 30 4.53 -6.48 17.91
CA HIS A 30 3.74 -5.41 18.51
C HIS A 30 4.69 -4.23 18.81
N ASN A 31 4.87 -3.35 17.82
CA ASN A 31 5.77 -2.21 17.93
C ASN A 31 5.04 -1.06 18.64
N VAL A 32 5.71 -0.34 19.52
CA VAL A 32 5.16 0.87 20.17
C VAL A 32 6.05 2.05 19.83
N VAL A 33 5.47 3.09 19.22
CA VAL A 33 6.19 4.28 18.75
C VAL A 33 5.38 5.53 19.01
N SER A 34 6.07 6.68 19.04
CA SER A 34 5.42 7.98 19.15
C SER A 34 4.88 8.38 17.79
N ILE A 35 3.55 8.39 17.63
CA ILE A 35 2.88 8.72 16.37
C ILE A 35 2.33 10.14 16.41
N THR A 36 2.67 10.93 15.39
CA THR A 36 2.29 12.34 15.19
C THR A 36 1.24 12.50 14.08
N PRO A 37 0.42 13.57 14.13
CA PRO A 37 -0.51 13.90 13.05
C PRO A 37 0.23 14.56 11.87
N HIS A 38 -0.14 14.16 10.64
CA HIS A 38 0.36 14.72 9.38
C HIS A 38 -0.83 15.18 8.53
N ASP A 39 -0.91 16.46 8.20
CA ASP A 39 -2.06 17.02 7.47
C ASP A 39 -1.90 16.99 5.95
N GLN A 40 -0.67 16.97 5.43
CA GLN A 40 -0.41 16.96 3.99
C GLN A 40 -0.29 15.55 3.40
N TYR A 41 -1.01 15.24 2.33
CA TYR A 41 -0.80 14.00 1.60
C TYR A 41 0.52 14.02 0.82
N SER A 42 1.27 12.92 0.92
CA SER A 42 2.44 12.65 0.09
C SER A 42 2.68 11.15 -0.05
N SER A 43 3.54 10.78 -1.00
CA SER A 43 3.96 9.39 -1.24
C SER A 43 5.36 9.33 -1.86
N SER A 44 6.30 8.68 -1.18
CA SER A 44 7.66 8.45 -1.65
C SER A 44 7.76 7.40 -2.76
N ILE A 45 6.73 6.58 -2.95
CA ILE A 45 6.69 5.52 -3.97
C ILE A 45 5.78 5.85 -5.15
N GLY A 46 5.15 7.02 -5.16
CA GLY A 46 4.36 7.49 -6.30
C GLY A 46 2.89 7.12 -6.27
N VAL A 47 2.30 6.82 -5.10
CA VAL A 47 0.86 6.52 -4.99
C VAL A 47 0.03 7.78 -5.18
N LEU A 48 -1.05 7.66 -5.95
CA LEU A 48 -1.91 8.77 -6.36
C LEU A 48 -3.01 9.04 -5.33
N GLY A 49 -3.00 10.23 -4.74
CA GLY A 49 -3.93 10.65 -3.68
C GLY A 49 -5.40 10.71 -4.13
N CYS A 50 -5.65 10.96 -5.41
CA CYS A 50 -7.01 10.90 -5.95
C CYS A 50 -7.55 9.47 -6.10
N LYS A 51 -6.73 8.43 -5.90
CA LYS A 51 -7.11 7.02 -6.04
C LYS A 51 -7.02 6.21 -4.74
N VAL A 52 -6.73 6.88 -3.63
CA VAL A 52 -6.70 6.29 -2.29
C VAL A 52 -7.46 7.16 -1.28
N ASP A 53 -7.73 6.62 -0.09
CA ASP A 53 -8.19 7.44 1.04
C ASP A 53 -7.01 8.17 1.70
N THR A 54 -6.87 9.47 1.41
CA THR A 54 -5.79 10.33 1.93
C THR A 54 -5.87 10.54 3.44
N ASN A 55 -7.00 10.22 4.08
CA ASN A 55 -7.17 10.28 5.53
C ASN A 55 -6.69 9.02 6.24
N ARG A 56 -6.18 8.01 5.51
CA ARG A 56 -5.78 6.71 6.04
C ARG A 56 -4.37 6.32 5.62
N ILE A 57 -3.43 7.27 5.67
CA ILE A 57 -2.03 7.08 5.24
C ILE A 57 -1.08 7.04 6.45
N ALA A 58 -0.02 6.27 6.29
CA ALA A 58 1.09 6.08 7.22
C ALA A 58 2.42 6.53 6.58
N TYR A 59 3.17 7.40 7.26
CA TYR A 59 4.43 8.04 6.86
C TYR A 59 5.55 7.60 7.81
N TRP A 60 6.19 6.45 7.53
CA TRP A 60 7.12 5.81 8.48
C TRP A 60 8.55 6.31 8.23
N PRO A 61 9.47 6.23 9.20
CA PRO A 61 10.87 6.64 8.97
C PRO A 61 11.68 5.58 8.18
N LEU A 62 11.00 4.57 7.65
CA LEU A 62 11.57 3.39 7.01
C LEU A 62 11.14 3.38 5.54
N GLU A 63 11.99 2.81 4.68
CA GLU A 63 11.67 2.62 3.27
C GLU A 63 10.35 1.82 3.11
N VAL A 64 9.60 2.17 2.07
CA VAL A 64 8.40 1.45 1.69
C VAL A 64 8.82 0.23 0.87
N GLY A 65 8.45 -0.96 1.34
CA GLY A 65 8.78 -2.23 0.68
C GLY A 65 7.75 -2.59 -0.38
N CYS A 66 7.99 -3.71 -1.07
CA CYS A 66 7.04 -4.30 -2.04
C CYS A 66 5.95 -5.15 -1.38
N ASP A 67 6.10 -5.38 -0.07
CA ASP A 67 5.14 -5.99 0.85
C ASP A 67 5.03 -5.11 2.10
N GLY A 68 4.07 -5.43 2.97
CA GLY A 68 3.92 -4.74 4.26
C GLY A 68 3.55 -3.25 4.11
N ILE A 69 2.80 -2.93 3.04
CA ILE A 69 2.25 -1.59 2.80
C ILE A 69 0.95 -1.35 3.58
N CYS A 70 0.44 -2.34 4.31
CA CYS A 70 -0.70 -2.19 5.20
C CYS A 70 -0.26 -2.33 6.65
N VAL A 71 -0.59 -1.34 7.46
CA VAL A 71 -0.31 -1.35 8.89
C VAL A 71 -1.61 -1.15 9.66
N LYS A 72 -1.76 -1.87 10.76
CA LYS A 72 -2.81 -1.59 11.73
C LYS A 72 -2.20 -0.78 12.87
N VAL A 73 -2.75 0.40 13.13
CA VAL A 73 -2.35 1.25 14.25
C VAL A 73 -3.45 1.23 15.29
N ALA A 74 -3.08 1.08 16.56
CA ALA A 74 -4.02 0.97 17.67
C ALA A 74 -3.68 1.91 18.83
N ASN A 75 -4.73 2.47 19.44
CA ASN A 75 -4.64 3.31 20.63
C ASN A 75 -5.91 3.18 21.48
N LYS A 76 -5.75 2.90 22.78
CA LYS A 76 -6.84 2.85 23.78
C LYS A 76 -8.09 2.06 23.31
N GLY A 77 -7.87 0.90 22.69
CA GLY A 77 -8.96 0.02 22.21
C GLY A 77 -9.54 0.35 20.83
N ARG A 78 -9.13 1.47 20.22
CA ARG A 78 -9.45 1.81 18.82
C ARG A 78 -8.31 1.38 17.91
N PHE A 79 -8.63 1.05 16.66
CA PHE A 79 -7.63 0.79 15.65
C PHE A 79 -8.10 1.26 14.27
N LEU A 80 -7.13 1.51 13.39
CA LEU A 80 -7.33 1.75 11.96
C LEU A 80 -6.33 0.91 11.18
N HIS A 81 -6.73 0.48 9.98
CA HIS A 81 -5.79 0.05 8.96
C HIS A 81 -5.39 1.28 8.14
N LEU A 82 -4.09 1.44 7.90
CA LEU A 82 -3.51 2.57 7.20
C LEU A 82 -2.56 2.07 6.12
N LEU A 83 -2.53 2.81 5.02
CA LEU A 83 -1.69 2.53 3.88
C LEU A 83 -0.30 3.19 4.09
N ARG A 84 0.75 2.38 4.22
CA ARG A 84 2.14 2.79 4.42
C ARG A 84 2.83 2.98 3.06
N ILE A 85 2.69 4.18 2.52
CA ILE A 85 3.11 4.53 1.14
C ILE A 85 4.02 5.73 1.08
N ASP A 86 4.44 6.23 2.24
CA ASP A 86 5.38 7.32 2.31
C ASP A 86 6.42 7.10 3.39
N LYS A 87 7.55 7.78 3.19
CA LYS A 87 8.66 7.81 4.11
C LYS A 87 8.74 9.22 4.72
N SER A 88 8.69 9.28 6.05
CA SER A 88 8.97 10.51 6.79
C SER A 88 10.48 10.77 6.89
N GLN A 89 10.85 11.97 7.36
CA GLN A 89 12.24 12.33 7.65
C GLN A 89 12.74 11.86 9.02
N GLY A 90 12.12 10.82 9.62
CA GLY A 90 12.55 10.25 10.90
C GLY A 90 11.47 10.09 11.96
N ALA A 91 10.23 10.50 11.66
CA ALA A 91 9.08 10.37 12.56
C ALA A 91 8.16 9.21 12.15
N TYR A 92 7.27 8.78 13.04
CA TYR A 92 6.13 7.96 12.64
C TYR A 92 4.94 8.89 12.56
N ASP A 93 4.48 9.22 11.37
CA ASP A 93 3.33 10.10 11.21
C ASP A 93 2.18 9.35 10.53
N ILE A 94 0.95 9.72 10.85
CA ILE A 94 -0.24 9.25 10.15
C ILE A 94 -1.10 10.44 9.75
N SER A 95 -1.96 10.28 8.75
CA SER A 95 -2.92 11.32 8.35
C SER A 95 -3.62 11.91 9.56
N TYR A 96 -3.77 13.24 9.62
CA TYR A 96 -4.31 13.94 10.79
C TYR A 96 -5.67 13.39 11.23
N ASP A 97 -6.56 13.07 10.29
CA ASP A 97 -7.84 12.45 10.60
C ASP A 97 -7.70 11.08 11.30
N ALA A 98 -6.78 10.23 10.85
CA ALA A 98 -6.51 8.94 11.49
C ALA A 98 -5.96 9.13 12.91
N TRP A 99 -5.04 10.09 13.10
CA TRP A 99 -4.52 10.43 14.43
C TRP A 99 -5.64 10.91 15.35
N ASN A 100 -6.47 11.84 14.89
CA ASN A 100 -7.58 12.40 15.67
C ASN A 100 -8.58 11.31 16.08
N TYR A 101 -8.95 10.42 15.14
CA TYR A 101 -9.83 9.29 15.44
C TYR A 101 -9.22 8.34 16.47
N LEU A 102 -7.94 7.97 16.33
CA LEU A 102 -7.30 7.06 17.27
C LEU A 102 -7.16 7.66 18.68
N VAL A 103 -6.95 8.98 18.80
CA VAL A 103 -6.77 9.66 20.10
C VAL A 103 -8.09 10.06 20.75
N PHE A 104 -9.05 10.56 19.99
CA PHE A 104 -10.29 11.16 20.51
C PHE A 104 -11.54 10.37 20.14
N GLY A 105 -11.50 9.55 19.09
CA GLY A 105 -12.62 8.70 18.66
C GLY A 105 -13.52 9.33 17.62
N THR A 106 -13.13 10.48 17.08
CA THR A 106 -13.89 11.29 16.13
C THR A 106 -13.01 11.72 14.97
N SER A 107 -13.62 11.96 13.80
CA SER A 107 -12.90 12.52 12.65
C SER A 107 -12.36 13.92 12.98
N ALA A 108 -11.20 14.26 12.44
CA ALA A 108 -10.67 15.62 12.54
C ALA A 108 -11.56 16.65 11.81
N VAL A 109 -12.33 16.23 10.81
CA VAL A 109 -13.30 17.09 10.10
C VAL A 109 -14.50 17.41 10.99
N GLU A 110 -14.87 16.50 11.88
CA GLU A 110 -16.02 16.64 12.77
C GLU A 110 -15.67 17.40 14.06
N ASP A 111 -14.55 17.04 14.67
CA ASP A 111 -14.08 17.61 15.94
C ASP A 111 -12.54 17.56 16.00
N SER A 112 -11.92 18.59 15.44
CA SER A 112 -10.47 18.74 15.30
C SER A 112 -9.80 19.03 16.64
N HIS A 113 -8.77 18.27 16.97
CA HIS A 113 -7.99 18.47 18.19
C HIS A 113 -6.51 18.78 17.91
N LEU A 114 -5.92 19.60 18.79
CA LEU A 114 -4.48 19.83 18.82
C LEU A 114 -3.77 18.73 19.60
N GLY A 115 -2.54 18.42 19.20
CA GLY A 115 -1.63 17.53 19.92
C GLY A 115 -0.32 17.28 19.18
N GLY A 116 0.23 16.10 19.37
CA GLY A 116 1.53 15.72 18.82
C GLY A 116 1.78 14.24 19.03
N GLY A 117 3.03 13.87 19.32
CA GLY A 117 3.44 12.48 19.51
C GLY A 117 2.68 11.78 20.63
N ILE A 118 1.98 10.71 20.30
CA ILE A 118 1.31 9.83 21.25
C ILE A 118 1.84 8.41 21.07
N GLN A 119 2.14 7.73 22.17
CA GLN A 119 2.56 6.33 22.13
C GLN A 119 1.39 5.46 21.66
N MET A 120 1.53 4.88 20.47
CA MET A 120 0.55 3.97 19.88
C MET A 120 1.26 2.69 19.45
N SER A 121 0.50 1.59 19.36
CA SER A 121 1.05 0.36 18.80
C SER A 121 0.75 0.25 17.31
N TYR A 122 1.64 -0.42 16.58
CA TYR A 122 1.37 -0.84 15.21
C TYR A 122 1.87 -2.26 14.94
N GLU A 123 1.17 -2.92 14.02
CA GLU A 123 1.55 -4.20 13.43
C GLU A 123 1.47 -4.09 11.90
N ILE A 124 2.45 -4.64 11.18
CA ILE A 124 2.34 -4.84 9.74
C ILE A 124 1.38 -6.00 9.53
N VAL A 125 0.35 -5.79 8.72
CA VAL A 125 -0.69 -6.79 8.45
C VAL A 125 -0.76 -7.08 6.96
N ASP A 126 -1.50 -8.14 6.63
CA ASP A 126 -1.78 -8.50 5.24
C ASP A 126 -2.45 -7.35 4.48
N THR A 127 -2.00 -7.11 3.23
CA THR A 127 -2.46 -5.99 2.41
C THR A 127 -3.97 -6.02 2.13
N SER A 128 -4.61 -7.21 2.16
CA SER A 128 -6.06 -7.34 2.05
C SER A 128 -6.83 -6.50 3.07
N LYS A 129 -6.24 -6.23 4.25
CA LYS A 129 -6.85 -5.39 5.28
C LYS A 129 -6.95 -3.91 4.87
N CYS A 130 -6.13 -3.46 3.92
CA CYS A 130 -6.14 -2.10 3.38
C CYS A 130 -6.80 -1.98 2.01
N GLN A 131 -7.32 -3.07 1.40
CA GLN A 131 -7.94 -3.00 0.06
C GLN A 131 -9.08 -1.99 -0.03
N HIS A 132 -9.86 -1.81 1.05
CA HIS A 132 -10.93 -0.81 1.12
C HIS A 132 -10.43 0.65 1.02
N LEU A 133 -9.13 0.89 1.17
CA LEU A 133 -8.49 2.20 1.01
C LEU A 133 -8.07 2.47 -0.45
N LEU A 134 -8.15 1.47 -1.33
CA LEU A 134 -7.77 1.53 -2.74
C LEU A 134 -9.05 1.54 -3.61
N LYS A 135 -9.19 2.52 -4.51
CA LYS A 135 -10.42 2.60 -5.34
C LYS A 135 -10.64 1.40 -6.26
N ASP A 136 -9.56 0.86 -6.82
CA ASP A 136 -9.61 -0.22 -7.82
C ASP A 136 -9.02 -1.54 -7.30
N GLY A 137 -8.82 -1.65 -5.97
CA GLY A 137 -8.22 -2.83 -5.33
C GLY A 137 -6.72 -3.04 -5.57
N LYS A 138 -6.14 -2.35 -6.56
CA LYS A 138 -4.71 -2.31 -6.88
C LYS A 138 -4.05 -1.04 -6.38
N LEU A 139 -2.73 -1.08 -6.17
CA LEU A 139 -1.93 0.09 -5.78
C LEU A 139 -1.80 1.06 -6.95
N PRO A 140 -2.40 2.27 -6.88
CA PRO A 140 -2.44 3.19 -8.01
C PRO A 140 -1.18 4.07 -8.02
N LEU A 141 -0.28 3.81 -8.96
CA LEU A 141 1.03 4.44 -9.03
C LEU A 141 1.13 5.38 -10.24
N SER A 142 1.83 6.51 -10.08
CA SER A 142 2.16 7.43 -11.18
C SER A 142 3.14 6.76 -12.14
N ALA A 143 2.75 6.60 -13.40
CA ALA A 143 3.62 6.05 -14.45
C ALA A 143 4.90 6.88 -14.64
N ALA A 144 4.81 8.20 -14.48
CA ALA A 144 5.95 9.10 -14.64
C ALA A 144 6.91 9.08 -13.44
N ASN A 145 6.41 8.85 -12.22
CA ASN A 145 7.17 9.12 -11.00
C ASN A 145 7.39 7.92 -10.05
N SER A 146 6.93 6.71 -10.40
CA SER A 146 7.05 5.52 -9.53
C SER A 146 8.04 4.44 -10.03
N MET A 147 8.68 4.64 -11.17
CA MET A 147 9.38 3.56 -11.90
C MET A 147 10.53 2.90 -11.14
N ASN A 148 11.26 3.64 -10.30
CA ASN A 148 12.30 3.06 -9.44
C ASN A 148 11.70 2.05 -8.44
N TYR A 149 10.54 2.37 -7.87
CA TYR A 149 9.84 1.49 -6.94
C TYR A 149 9.25 0.27 -7.68
N VAL A 150 8.51 0.51 -8.77
CA VAL A 150 7.85 -0.55 -9.56
C VAL A 150 8.85 -1.58 -10.07
N SER A 151 9.96 -1.14 -10.68
CA SER A 151 11.00 -2.05 -11.17
C SER A 151 11.66 -2.86 -10.04
N SER A 152 11.84 -2.27 -8.86
CA SER A 152 12.36 -2.97 -7.68
C SER A 152 11.40 -4.06 -7.18
N CYS A 153 10.08 -3.84 -7.31
CA CYS A 153 9.07 -4.80 -6.91
C CYS A 153 8.82 -5.89 -7.94
N ILE A 154 8.83 -5.58 -9.24
CA ILE A 154 8.77 -6.61 -10.29
C ILE A 154 9.93 -7.60 -10.18
N SER A 155 11.10 -7.14 -9.73
CA SER A 155 12.26 -8.00 -9.44
C SER A 155 12.05 -8.95 -8.24
N GLN A 156 10.95 -8.77 -7.49
CA GLN A 156 10.46 -9.60 -6.39
C GLN A 156 9.06 -10.12 -6.74
N PRO A 157 8.93 -11.06 -7.69
CA PRO A 157 7.65 -11.41 -8.34
C PRO A 157 6.60 -12.02 -7.41
N THR A 158 7.01 -12.46 -6.21
CA THR A 158 6.11 -12.99 -5.19
C THR A 158 5.58 -11.93 -4.24
N SER A 159 6.08 -10.69 -4.31
CA SER A 159 5.58 -9.58 -3.50
C SER A 159 4.20 -9.13 -3.96
N TRP A 160 3.38 -8.65 -3.02
CA TRP A 160 2.02 -8.20 -3.30
C TRP A 160 2.02 -7.08 -4.34
N VAL A 161 2.92 -6.09 -4.20
CA VAL A 161 2.97 -4.96 -5.14
C VAL A 161 3.31 -5.41 -6.55
N ALA A 162 4.19 -6.40 -6.74
CA ALA A 162 4.49 -6.93 -8.08
C ALA A 162 3.26 -7.54 -8.78
N GLN A 163 2.29 -8.01 -8.00
CA GLN A 163 1.10 -8.71 -8.49
C GLN A 163 -0.11 -7.76 -8.61
N ASP A 164 -0.17 -6.73 -7.76
CA ASP A 164 -1.37 -5.91 -7.54
C ASP A 164 -1.11 -4.39 -7.65
N TYR A 165 -0.27 -3.96 -8.59
CA TYR A 165 -0.13 -2.54 -8.94
C TYR A 165 -0.86 -2.18 -10.24
N GLU A 166 -1.11 -0.89 -10.42
CA GLU A 166 -1.64 -0.29 -11.65
C GLU A 166 -0.93 1.04 -11.91
N LEU A 167 -0.49 1.27 -13.14
CA LEU A 167 0.15 2.51 -13.54
C LEU A 167 -0.86 3.45 -14.20
N TYR A 168 -0.83 4.71 -13.80
CA TYR A 168 -1.68 5.74 -14.36
C TYR A 168 -0.85 6.89 -14.93
N ASN A 169 -1.30 7.48 -16.05
CA ASN A 169 -0.67 8.65 -16.67
C ASN A 169 -0.97 9.97 -15.93
N ILE A 170 -1.00 9.92 -14.59
CA ILE A 170 -1.17 11.07 -13.73
C ILE A 170 0.22 11.51 -13.26
N TYR A 171 0.53 12.78 -13.50
CA TYR A 171 1.87 13.32 -13.32
C TYR A 171 2.19 13.50 -11.83
N ASP A 172 1.41 14.28 -11.09
CA ASP A 172 1.70 14.56 -9.68
C ASP A 172 0.87 13.70 -8.72
N LEU A 173 1.40 13.54 -7.49
CA LEU A 173 0.83 12.69 -6.45
C LEU A 173 -0.54 13.16 -5.96
N VAL A 174 -0.80 14.47 -6.07
CA VAL A 174 -2.08 15.07 -5.69
C VAL A 174 -3.01 15.21 -6.89
N CYS A 175 -2.70 14.59 -8.03
CA CYS A 175 -3.53 14.50 -9.23
C CYS A 175 -4.01 15.84 -9.81
N LYS A 176 -3.15 16.86 -9.84
CA LYS A 176 -3.42 18.16 -10.48
C LYS A 176 -3.19 18.12 -11.99
N TYR A 177 -2.30 17.24 -12.45
CA TYR A 177 -1.85 17.17 -13.84
C TYR A 177 -1.78 15.72 -14.33
N GLY A 178 -2.07 15.53 -15.61
CA GLY A 178 -1.99 14.25 -16.31
C GLY A 178 -3.26 13.89 -17.07
N ILE A 179 -3.38 12.61 -17.38
CA ILE A 179 -4.55 12.00 -18.01
C ILE A 179 -4.92 10.80 -17.12
N ASP A 180 -6.19 10.70 -16.72
CA ASP A 180 -6.66 9.54 -15.96
C ASP A 180 -6.87 8.33 -16.89
N GLU A 181 -5.76 7.76 -17.34
CA GLU A 181 -5.69 6.57 -18.17
C GLU A 181 -4.64 5.60 -17.61
N LYS A 182 -4.83 4.32 -17.91
CA LYS A 182 -3.89 3.27 -17.52
C LYS A 182 -2.70 3.23 -18.48
N CYS A 183 -1.54 2.84 -17.96
CA CYS A 183 -0.34 2.61 -18.74
C CYS A 183 0.14 1.17 -18.59
N ASP A 184 0.68 0.63 -19.68
CA ASP A 184 1.27 -0.70 -19.70
C ASP A 184 2.78 -0.62 -19.48
N LEU A 185 3.35 -1.65 -18.86
CA LEU A 185 4.79 -1.74 -18.62
C LEU A 185 5.31 -3.13 -19.00
N ASP A 186 6.30 -3.15 -19.88
CA ASP A 186 7.11 -4.33 -20.17
C ASP A 186 8.59 -3.98 -20.02
N LEU A 187 9.18 -4.35 -18.88
CA LEU A 187 10.59 -4.09 -18.56
C LEU A 187 11.57 -4.86 -19.45
N THR A 188 11.10 -5.85 -20.23
CA THR A 188 11.94 -6.52 -21.23
C THR A 188 12.11 -5.68 -22.50
N ILE A 189 11.22 -4.70 -22.71
CA ILE A 189 11.21 -3.80 -23.87
C ILE A 189 11.72 -2.41 -23.49
N SER A 190 11.22 -1.84 -22.38
CA SER A 190 11.47 -0.45 -21.99
C SER A 190 11.39 -0.25 -20.48
N ASN A 191 12.20 0.67 -19.96
CA ASN A 191 12.07 1.15 -18.57
C ASN A 191 11.02 2.26 -18.40
N GLN A 192 10.35 2.65 -19.48
CA GLN A 192 9.28 3.65 -19.49
C GLN A 192 7.93 2.98 -19.79
N PRO A 193 6.88 3.26 -19.00
CA PRO A 193 5.52 2.80 -19.30
C PRO A 193 4.99 3.39 -20.61
N HIS A 194 4.19 2.61 -21.31
CA HIS A 194 3.44 3.05 -22.47
C HIS A 194 2.05 3.52 -22.05
N CYS A 195 1.74 4.79 -22.27
CA CYS A 195 0.42 5.39 -21.99
C CYS A 195 -0.23 5.84 -23.30
N PRO A 196 -1.54 5.61 -23.53
CA PRO A 196 -2.22 5.98 -24.77
C PRO A 196 -2.09 7.46 -25.16
N GLY A 197 -2.20 8.38 -24.19
CA GLY A 197 -2.04 9.81 -24.36
C GLY A 197 -0.58 10.32 -24.34
N GLY A 198 0.39 9.40 -24.28
CA GLY A 198 1.81 9.71 -24.12
C GLY A 198 2.19 9.99 -22.66
N LEU A 199 3.31 9.41 -22.22
CA LEU A 199 3.78 9.51 -20.84
C LEU A 199 4.11 10.96 -20.45
N GLY A 200 3.70 11.38 -19.26
CA GLY A 200 4.11 12.66 -18.67
C GLY A 200 3.29 13.85 -19.16
N SER A 201 2.02 13.63 -19.47
CA SER A 201 1.09 14.71 -19.79
C SER A 201 0.97 15.72 -18.64
N MET A 202 0.88 17.00 -18.98
CA MET A 202 0.67 18.11 -18.04
C MET A 202 -0.74 18.72 -18.18
N LEU A 203 -1.68 17.98 -18.79
CA LEU A 203 -3.07 18.42 -18.88
C LEU A 203 -3.66 18.57 -17.47
N GLN A 204 -4.44 19.63 -17.26
CA GLN A 204 -5.02 19.88 -15.95
C GLN A 204 -6.11 18.86 -15.63
N LEU A 205 -6.04 18.28 -14.44
CA LEU A 205 -7.05 17.40 -13.87
C LEU A 205 -7.77 18.09 -12.71
N ASN A 206 -9.04 17.72 -12.53
CA ASN A 206 -9.79 18.10 -11.34
C ASN A 206 -9.42 17.15 -10.20
N SER A 207 -8.39 17.51 -9.44
CA SER A 207 -7.95 16.72 -8.29
C SER A 207 -9.09 16.51 -7.28
N THR A 208 -9.23 15.27 -6.82
CA THR A 208 -10.10 14.91 -5.69
C THR A 208 -9.32 14.64 -4.41
N ALA A 209 -7.99 14.74 -4.43
CA ALA A 209 -7.15 14.53 -3.26
C ALA A 209 -7.35 15.71 -2.30
N LYS A 210 -7.58 15.39 -1.02
CA LYS A 210 -7.84 16.38 0.02
C LYS A 210 -6.97 16.12 1.24
N ASN A 211 -6.63 17.20 1.90
CA ASN A 211 -6.01 17.23 3.21
C ASN A 211 -7.04 17.69 4.24
N VAL A 212 -6.90 17.23 5.48
CA VAL A 212 -7.61 17.81 6.62
C VAL A 212 -6.62 18.72 7.31
N MET A 213 -6.84 20.02 7.23
CA MET A 213 -5.94 21.02 7.80
C MET A 213 -5.80 20.80 9.31
N TYR A 214 -4.55 20.74 9.77
CA TYR A 214 -4.27 20.58 11.19
C TYR A 214 -4.90 21.71 12.00
N ALA A 215 -5.35 21.39 13.22
CA ALA A 215 -6.04 22.28 14.17
C ALA A 215 -7.46 22.73 13.79
N THR A 216 -7.79 22.87 12.51
CA THR A 216 -9.09 23.42 12.07
C THR A 216 -10.07 22.36 11.57
N GLY A 217 -9.57 21.21 11.11
CA GLY A 217 -10.41 20.19 10.49
C GLY A 217 -10.89 20.55 9.08
N GLU A 218 -10.46 21.68 8.53
CA GLU A 218 -10.91 22.16 7.23
C GLU A 218 -10.41 21.25 6.11
N LEU A 219 -11.32 20.86 5.21
CA LEU A 219 -10.95 20.12 4.01
C LEU A 219 -10.39 21.08 2.96
N ILE A 220 -9.10 20.95 2.68
CA ILE A 220 -8.40 21.73 1.65
C ILE A 220 -7.89 20.82 0.52
N PRO A 221 -7.70 21.35 -0.70
CA PRO A 221 -7.00 20.62 -1.75
C PRO A 221 -5.62 20.16 -1.28
N ALA A 222 -5.23 18.95 -1.67
CA ALA A 222 -3.89 18.44 -1.38
C ALA A 222 -2.79 19.17 -2.18
#